data_AF-A0A957PW86-F1
#
_entry.id   AF-A0A957PW86-F1
#
_cell.length_a   1.000
_cell.length_b   1.000
_cell.length_c   1.000
_cell.angle_alpha   90.00
_cell.angle_beta   90.00
_cell.angle_gamma   90.00
#
_symmetry.space_group_name_H-M   'P 1'
#
loop_
_entity.id
_entity.type
_entity.pdbx_description
1 polymer ?
#
loop_
_entity_poly.entity_id
_entity_poly.type
_entity_poly.pdbx_seq_one_letter_code
_entity_poly.pdbx_strand_id
1 'polypeptide(L)'
;YFDSWLLIETDQGKILNANDCVVDGEGIAQEIAKHTGAVDLLLTQFSYANWIGNPEDVDERKAAAAEKLARVKLQVETFQPKQTIPFASFVYFSHQENNYLNDAMSTIRDAEAFIRSATKSEPIVLYPGEEWLIGSPHDNECSLSKYDADYDLAVKPLHQTHAVPLTEVTEAGRDFIQRMKAKNSSLFMTLMGLPPLRYFQPFTLYLTDLEQMVRFDMASGVQPVTGTAADADVQLASESLAYVFNHDWGYDTLEVNGRFRATPEGHKRMVKTFFLGPLNNTGRYLHPKTLFEPSFLRRAWGKLRSLG
;
A
#
# COMPACT_ATOMS: atom_id res chain seq x y z
N TYR A 1 -0.67 4.06 11.17
CA TYR A 1 -0.79 2.67 10.73
C TYR A 1 -0.83 1.75 11.95
N PHE A 2 -1.20 0.49 11.76
CA PHE A 2 -1.32 -0.53 12.81
C PHE A 2 -0.21 -1.57 12.71
N ASP A 3 0.93 -1.16 12.18
CA ASP A 3 2.03 -2.07 11.93
C ASP A 3 2.83 -2.19 13.22
N SER A 4 3.35 -3.39 13.46
CA SER A 4 4.14 -3.72 14.62
C SER A 4 5.56 -4.04 14.20
N TRP A 5 6.52 -3.54 14.97
CA TRP A 5 7.89 -4.03 14.97
C TRP A 5 8.09 -4.98 16.15
N LEU A 6 9.11 -5.83 16.07
CA LEU A 6 9.48 -6.79 17.11
C LEU A 6 10.94 -6.56 17.52
N LEU A 7 11.17 -6.36 18.82
CA LEU A 7 12.50 -6.39 19.42
C LEU A 7 12.69 -7.71 20.16
N ILE A 8 13.76 -8.42 19.84
CA ILE A 8 14.21 -9.61 20.56
C ILE A 8 15.51 -9.23 21.27
N GLU A 9 15.55 -9.38 22.59
CA GLU A 9 16.72 -9.10 23.42
C GLU A 9 17.14 -10.38 24.13
N THR A 10 18.42 -10.71 24.01
CA THR A 10 19.05 -11.86 24.65
C THR A 10 20.38 -11.43 25.27
N ASP A 11 21.00 -12.28 26.08
CA ASP A 11 22.34 -12.04 26.61
C ASP A 11 23.42 -11.91 25.51
N GLN A 12 23.12 -12.36 24.28
CA GLN A 12 24.03 -12.35 23.13
C GLN A 12 23.88 -11.09 22.26
N GLY A 13 22.76 -10.38 22.35
CA GLY A 13 22.50 -9.20 21.52
C GLY A 13 21.03 -8.91 21.26
N LYS A 14 20.81 -7.87 20.44
CA LYS A 14 19.48 -7.34 20.09
C LYS A 14 19.17 -7.46 18.60
N ILE A 15 17.98 -7.98 18.30
CA ILE A 15 17.45 -8.06 16.94
C ILE A 15 16.21 -7.19 16.85
N LEU A 16 16.21 -6.21 15.96
CA LEU A 16 15.03 -5.42 15.63
C LEU A 16 14.49 -5.84 14.27
N ASN A 17 13.29 -6.37 14.28
CA ASN A 17 12.51 -6.61 13.07
C ASN A 17 11.50 -5.49 12.89
N ALA A 18 11.79 -4.56 11.98
CA ALA A 18 10.91 -3.47 11.60
C ALA A 18 9.82 -3.90 10.60
N ASN A 19 10.02 -5.00 9.87
CA ASN A 19 9.10 -5.49 8.85
C ASN A 19 8.63 -4.37 7.89
N ASP A 20 7.35 -4.36 7.54
CA ASP A 20 6.66 -3.35 6.75
C ASP A 20 6.22 -2.12 7.58
N CYS A 21 6.59 -2.05 8.86
CA CYS A 21 6.27 -0.90 9.70
C CYS A 21 6.83 0.38 9.09
N VAL A 22 5.94 1.35 8.92
CA VAL A 22 6.29 2.64 8.33
C VAL A 22 7.08 3.48 9.33
N VAL A 23 8.41 3.41 9.27
CA VAL A 23 9.33 4.32 9.98
C VAL A 23 9.48 5.60 9.15
N ASP A 24 8.46 6.45 9.23
CA ASP A 24 8.39 7.70 8.45
C ASP A 24 9.13 8.84 9.15
N GLY A 25 10.38 9.03 8.73
CA GLY A 25 11.23 10.13 9.16
C GLY A 25 11.86 9.96 10.56
N GLU A 26 12.72 10.91 10.90
CA GLU A 26 13.54 10.87 12.12
C GLU A 26 12.70 10.81 13.40
N GLY A 27 11.55 11.50 13.45
CA GLY A 27 10.72 11.54 14.65
C GLY A 27 10.20 10.17 15.07
N ILE A 28 9.74 9.35 14.12
CA ILE A 28 9.27 8.00 14.40
C ILE A 28 10.45 7.08 14.71
N ALA A 29 11.54 7.18 13.92
CA ALA A 29 12.74 6.38 14.14
C ALA A 29 13.30 6.59 15.56
N GLN A 30 13.40 7.84 16.01
CA GLN A 30 13.86 8.19 17.35
C GLN A 30 12.91 7.75 18.46
N GLU A 31 11.59 7.75 18.21
CA GLU A 31 10.63 7.22 19.18
C GLU A 31 10.85 5.71 19.39
N ILE A 32 11.05 4.95 18.32
CA ILE A 32 11.39 3.52 18.41
C ILE A 32 12.73 3.34 19.11
N ALA A 33 13.73 4.18 18.79
CA ALA A 33 15.07 4.10 19.37
C ALA A 33 15.10 4.29 20.89
N LYS A 34 14.13 5.01 21.47
CA LYS A 34 13.98 5.11 22.94
C LYS A 34 13.70 3.76 23.61
N HIS A 35 13.11 2.82 22.88
CA HIS A 35 12.79 1.48 23.37
C HIS A 35 13.88 0.46 23.01
N THR A 36 14.49 0.59 21.84
CA THR A 36 15.45 -0.40 21.34
C THR A 36 16.89 -0.09 21.76
N GLY A 37 17.25 1.19 21.77
CA GLY A 37 18.65 1.63 21.69
C GLY A 37 19.29 1.21 20.37
N ALA A 38 20.62 1.10 20.39
CA ALA A 38 21.35 0.45 19.30
C ALA A 38 21.07 -1.06 19.28
N VAL A 39 21.09 -1.66 18.09
CA VAL A 39 20.81 -3.09 17.90
C VAL A 39 21.97 -3.79 17.20
N ASP A 40 22.04 -5.12 17.25
CA ASP A 40 23.07 -5.88 16.55
C ASP A 40 22.64 -6.23 15.12
N LEU A 41 21.35 -6.53 14.95
CA LEU A 41 20.74 -6.94 13.69
C LEU A 41 19.44 -6.16 13.42
N LEU A 42 19.32 -5.58 12.23
CA LEU A 42 18.10 -4.94 11.74
C LEU A 42 17.50 -5.74 10.58
N LEU A 43 16.20 -6.01 10.62
CA LEU A 43 15.43 -6.54 9.50
C LEU A 43 14.45 -5.45 9.03
N THR A 44 14.49 -5.05 7.76
CA THR A 44 13.62 -3.97 7.21
C THR A 44 13.17 -4.22 5.76
N GLN A 45 11.97 -3.72 5.41
CA GLN A 45 11.53 -3.54 4.02
C GLN A 45 12.49 -2.67 3.22
N PHE A 46 12.62 -2.94 1.91
CA PHE A 46 13.54 -2.24 1.02
C PHE A 46 12.91 -1.75 -0.29
N SER A 47 11.71 -2.21 -0.66
CA SER A 47 11.00 -1.82 -1.88
C SER A 47 9.54 -1.46 -1.60
N TYR A 48 8.86 -0.93 -2.61
CA TYR A 48 7.41 -0.69 -2.53
C TYR A 48 6.62 -1.93 -2.98
N ALA A 49 5.36 -2.00 -2.56
CA ALA A 49 4.47 -3.13 -2.81
C ALA A 49 3.01 -2.69 -2.94
N ASN A 50 2.80 -1.52 -3.53
CA ASN A 50 1.49 -0.90 -3.73
C ASN A 50 1.47 -0.07 -5.01
N TRP A 51 0.29 0.43 -5.38
CA TRP A 51 0.11 1.34 -6.49
C TRP A 51 0.91 2.64 -6.31
N ILE A 52 1.66 3.02 -7.34
CA ILE A 52 2.43 4.27 -7.40
C ILE A 52 2.23 4.87 -8.79
N GLY A 53 1.13 5.61 -8.91
CA GLY A 53 0.80 6.33 -10.13
C GLY A 53 0.39 5.45 -11.31
N ASN A 54 -0.03 6.11 -12.38
CA ASN A 54 -0.40 5.53 -13.66
C ASN A 54 0.86 5.14 -14.47
N PRO A 55 0.73 4.38 -15.57
CA PRO A 55 1.88 3.94 -16.37
C PRO A 55 2.86 5.05 -16.78
N GLU A 56 2.38 6.26 -17.04
CA GLU A 56 3.16 7.44 -17.40
C GLU A 56 3.99 8.03 -16.23
N ASP A 57 3.63 7.74 -14.98
CA ASP A 57 4.24 8.32 -13.76
C ASP A 57 5.54 7.60 -13.35
N VAL A 58 6.42 7.34 -14.33
CA VAL A 58 7.69 6.61 -14.14
C VAL A 58 8.59 7.28 -13.10
N ASP A 59 8.65 8.61 -13.11
CA ASP A 59 9.50 9.38 -12.19
C ASP A 59 8.98 9.29 -10.75
N GLU A 60 7.67 9.21 -10.54
CA GLU A 60 7.08 8.98 -9.22
C GLU A 60 7.45 7.59 -8.68
N ARG A 61 7.40 6.55 -9.53
CA ARG A 61 7.82 5.20 -9.16
C ARG A 61 9.29 5.11 -8.79
N LYS A 62 10.16 5.75 -9.57
CA LYS A 62 11.60 5.84 -9.26
C LYS A 62 11.85 6.59 -7.96
N ALA A 63 11.15 7.71 -7.75
CA ALA A 63 11.25 8.48 -6.53
C ALA A 63 10.82 7.65 -5.32
N ALA A 64 9.73 6.90 -5.42
CA ALA A 64 9.27 6.03 -4.34
C ALA A 64 10.23 4.87 -4.04
N ALA A 65 10.84 4.25 -5.06
CA ALA A 65 11.88 3.24 -4.86
C ALA A 65 13.09 3.81 -4.10
N ALA A 66 13.58 4.98 -4.53
CA ALA A 66 14.69 5.67 -3.88
C ALA A 66 14.35 6.08 -2.43
N GLU A 67 13.10 6.50 -2.19
CA GLU A 67 12.59 6.86 -0.88
C GLU A 67 12.62 5.66 0.10
N LYS A 68 12.26 4.46 -0.36
CA LYS A 68 12.34 3.23 0.44
C LYS A 68 13.78 2.91 0.86
N LEU A 69 14.75 3.04 -0.06
CA LEU A 69 16.17 2.86 0.28
C LEU A 69 16.67 3.95 1.23
N ALA A 70 16.22 5.21 1.06
CA ALA A 70 16.53 6.29 1.99
C ALA A 70 15.98 6.00 3.40
N ARG A 71 14.80 5.37 3.52
CA ARG A 71 14.27 4.89 4.82
C ARG A 71 15.13 3.79 5.42
N VAL A 72 15.65 2.85 4.62
CA VAL A 72 16.61 1.84 5.12
C VAL A 72 17.83 2.53 5.73
N LYS A 73 18.40 3.51 5.02
CA LYS A 73 19.54 4.30 5.53
C LYS A 73 19.20 5.01 6.85
N LEU A 74 18.06 5.71 6.91
CA LEU A 74 17.60 6.36 8.14
C LEU A 74 17.52 5.39 9.32
N GLN A 75 16.97 4.19 9.10
CA GLN A 75 16.87 3.17 10.14
C GLN A 75 18.25 2.66 10.56
N VAL A 76 19.17 2.40 9.62
CA VAL A 76 20.54 1.99 9.94
C VAL A 76 21.29 3.08 10.72
N GLU A 77 21.16 4.35 10.34
CA GLU A 77 21.80 5.46 11.05
C GLU A 77 21.23 5.66 12.46
N THR A 78 19.94 5.38 12.65
CA THR A 78 19.24 5.55 13.93
C THR A 78 19.52 4.38 14.88
N PHE A 79 19.37 3.14 14.42
CA PHE A 79 19.49 1.94 15.26
C PHE A 79 20.91 1.37 15.29
N GLN A 80 21.82 1.90 14.47
CA GLN A 80 23.24 1.53 14.42
C GLN A 80 23.52 0.02 14.38
N PRO A 81 22.81 -0.78 13.55
CA PRO A 81 23.05 -2.20 13.46
C PRO A 81 24.45 -2.50 12.91
N LYS A 82 25.05 -3.59 13.39
CA LYS A 82 26.25 -4.16 12.76
C LYS A 82 25.90 -4.78 11.41
N GLN A 83 24.74 -5.46 11.37
CA GLN A 83 24.27 -6.21 10.21
C GLN A 83 22.81 -5.87 9.91
N THR A 84 22.46 -5.78 8.63
CA THR A 84 21.09 -5.48 8.18
C THR A 84 20.66 -6.52 7.17
N ILE A 85 19.49 -7.10 7.37
CA ILE A 85 18.84 -7.98 6.41
C ILE A 85 17.71 -7.18 5.73
N PRO A 86 17.90 -6.68 4.50
CA PRO A 86 16.78 -6.24 3.69
C PRO A 86 15.87 -7.44 3.40
N PHE A 87 14.62 -7.37 3.82
CA PHE A 87 13.63 -8.45 3.67
C PHE A 87 12.22 -7.89 3.46
N ALA A 88 11.20 -8.74 3.35
CA ALA A 88 9.78 -8.33 3.28
C ALA A 88 9.43 -7.39 2.09
N SER A 89 10.11 -7.54 0.95
CA SER A 89 9.75 -6.84 -0.29
C SER A 89 9.82 -7.73 -1.53
N PHE A 90 9.85 -9.05 -1.34
CA PHE A 90 9.94 -10.05 -2.41
C PHE A 90 8.60 -10.28 -3.12
N VAL A 91 8.11 -9.26 -3.82
CA VAL A 91 6.87 -9.30 -4.62
C VAL A 91 7.15 -8.89 -6.06
N TYR A 92 6.21 -9.21 -6.95
CA TYR A 92 6.12 -8.62 -8.27
C TYR A 92 4.65 -8.51 -8.67
N PHE A 93 4.32 -7.51 -9.48
CA PHE A 93 2.99 -7.28 -10.02
C PHE A 93 2.77 -8.19 -11.23
N SER A 94 1.93 -9.21 -11.05
CA SER A 94 1.78 -10.33 -11.98
C SER A 94 0.56 -10.23 -12.91
N HIS A 95 -0.13 -9.09 -12.97
CA HIS A 95 -1.35 -8.91 -13.75
C HIS A 95 -1.11 -7.96 -14.94
N GLN A 96 -1.81 -8.17 -16.06
CA GLN A 96 -1.67 -7.28 -17.24
C GLN A 96 -1.97 -5.81 -16.94
N GLU A 97 -2.82 -5.54 -15.94
CA GLU A 97 -3.23 -4.20 -15.55
C GLU A 97 -2.21 -3.46 -14.67
N ASN A 98 -1.32 -4.20 -13.99
CA ASN A 98 -0.42 -3.63 -12.97
C ASN A 98 1.06 -3.96 -13.20
N ASN A 99 1.41 -4.79 -14.18
CA ASN A 99 2.79 -5.24 -14.42
C ASN A 99 3.79 -4.09 -14.66
N TYR A 100 3.31 -2.92 -15.09
CA TYR A 100 4.11 -1.72 -15.30
C TYR A 100 4.73 -1.22 -13.99
N LEU A 101 4.11 -1.52 -12.85
CA LEU A 101 4.61 -1.15 -11.52
C LEU A 101 5.91 -1.89 -11.16
N ASN A 102 6.35 -2.90 -11.93
CA ASN A 102 7.63 -3.55 -11.70
C ASN A 102 8.83 -2.77 -12.24
N ASP A 103 8.61 -1.77 -13.12
CA ASP A 103 9.68 -1.12 -13.91
C ASP A 103 10.73 -0.37 -13.09
N ALA A 104 10.38 0.06 -11.88
CA ALA A 104 11.23 0.83 -10.99
C ALA A 104 11.36 0.23 -9.59
N MET A 105 10.86 -0.99 -9.36
CA MET A 105 11.02 -1.67 -8.08
C MET A 105 12.51 -1.91 -7.79
N SER A 106 12.95 -1.61 -6.57
CA SER A 106 14.28 -2.02 -6.12
C SER A 106 14.33 -3.52 -5.96
N THR A 107 15.34 -4.15 -6.54
CA THR A 107 15.66 -5.56 -6.31
C THR A 107 16.42 -5.74 -5.00
N ILE A 108 16.55 -6.98 -4.54
CA ILE A 108 17.39 -7.29 -3.38
C ILE A 108 18.86 -6.96 -3.63
N ARG A 109 19.32 -7.07 -4.88
CA ARG A 109 20.68 -6.71 -5.29
C ARG A 109 20.90 -5.19 -5.18
N ASP A 110 19.90 -4.39 -5.57
CA ASP A 110 19.95 -2.93 -5.39
C ASP A 110 20.01 -2.56 -3.90
N ALA A 111 19.19 -3.20 -3.07
CA ALA A 111 19.17 -2.95 -1.63
C ALA A 111 20.49 -3.36 -0.94
N GLU A 112 21.04 -4.52 -1.30
CA GLU A 112 22.34 -5.01 -0.83
C GLU A 112 23.45 -4.00 -1.18
N ALA A 113 23.54 -3.60 -2.44
CA ALA A 113 24.55 -2.67 -2.92
C ALA A 113 24.40 -1.28 -2.26
N PHE A 114 23.16 -0.83 -2.06
CA PHE A 114 22.87 0.43 -1.39
C PHE A 114 23.28 0.40 0.08
N ILE A 115 22.91 -0.64 0.84
CA ILE A 115 23.30 -0.76 2.26
C ILE A 115 24.82 -0.79 2.39
N ARG A 116 25.49 -1.59 1.56
CA ARG A 116 26.96 -1.74 1.54
C ARG A 116 27.69 -0.43 1.28
N SER A 117 27.19 0.38 0.34
CA SER A 117 27.87 1.59 -0.12
C SER A 117 27.46 2.86 0.61
N ALA A 118 26.22 2.93 1.10
CA ALA A 118 25.62 4.15 1.66
C ALA A 118 25.50 4.14 3.18
N THR A 119 25.82 3.03 3.85
CA THR A 119 25.68 2.88 5.30
C THR A 119 26.91 2.22 5.95
N LYS A 120 26.92 2.10 7.27
CA LYS A 120 27.96 1.39 8.03
C LYS A 120 27.59 -0.06 8.37
N SER A 121 26.38 -0.50 8.04
CA SER A 121 25.92 -1.86 8.32
C SER A 121 26.37 -2.79 7.20
N GLU A 122 26.76 -4.01 7.57
CA GLU A 122 26.98 -5.07 6.58
C GLU A 122 25.63 -5.65 6.13
N PRO A 123 25.32 -5.69 4.82
CA PRO A 123 24.09 -6.31 4.35
C PRO A 123 24.22 -7.84 4.34
N ILE A 124 23.20 -8.51 4.86
CA ILE A 124 23.08 -9.97 4.84
C ILE A 124 21.86 -10.34 3.98
N VAL A 125 22.07 -11.10 2.92
CA VAL A 125 21.00 -11.60 2.04
C VAL A 125 20.89 -13.11 2.22
N LEU A 126 19.69 -13.55 2.59
CA LEU A 126 19.37 -14.97 2.73
C LEU A 126 18.27 -15.36 1.74
N TYR A 127 18.42 -16.55 1.16
CA TYR A 127 17.40 -17.18 0.34
C TYR A 127 16.51 -18.08 1.21
N PRO A 128 15.21 -18.30 0.88
CA PRO A 128 14.35 -19.17 1.67
C PRO A 128 14.97 -20.55 1.93
N GLY A 129 15.06 -20.92 3.21
CA GLY A 129 15.67 -22.17 3.67
C GLY A 129 17.15 -22.09 4.03
N GLU A 130 17.82 -20.94 3.82
CA GLU A 130 19.18 -20.72 4.29
C GLU A 130 19.23 -20.41 5.78
N GLU A 131 20.25 -20.95 6.45
CA GLU A 131 20.56 -20.68 7.85
C GLU A 131 21.88 -19.92 7.93
N TRP A 132 21.93 -18.96 8.85
CA TRP A 132 23.11 -18.12 9.07
C TRP A 132 23.26 -17.79 10.56
N LEU A 133 24.51 -17.69 11.02
CA LEU A 133 24.85 -17.34 12.39
C LEU A 133 25.19 -15.86 12.50
N ILE A 134 24.47 -15.14 13.35
CA ILE A 134 24.66 -13.70 13.55
C ILE A 134 26.12 -13.39 13.91
N GLY A 135 26.71 -12.42 13.21
CA GLY A 135 28.10 -12.01 13.36
C GLY A 135 29.12 -12.84 12.57
N SER A 136 28.74 -13.98 11.99
CA SER A 136 29.65 -14.73 11.10
C SER A 136 29.75 -14.05 9.73
N PRO A 137 30.89 -14.18 9.02
CA PRO A 137 30.96 -13.84 7.60
C PRO A 137 29.89 -14.57 6.81
N HIS A 138 29.38 -13.93 5.76
CA HIS A 138 28.37 -14.48 4.86
C HIS A 138 28.63 -13.97 3.44
N ASP A 139 28.55 -14.86 2.47
CA ASP A 139 28.66 -14.51 1.04
C ASP A 139 27.26 -14.41 0.45
N ASN A 140 26.86 -13.19 0.08
CA ASN A 140 25.54 -12.91 -0.47
C ASN A 140 25.37 -13.46 -1.90
N GLU A 141 26.44 -13.74 -2.65
CA GLU A 141 26.33 -13.94 -4.10
C GLU A 141 25.49 -15.17 -4.48
N CYS A 142 25.58 -16.26 -3.71
CA CYS A 142 24.75 -17.43 -3.95
C CYS A 142 23.25 -17.11 -3.80
N SER A 143 22.90 -16.32 -2.78
CA SER A 143 21.54 -15.86 -2.54
C SER A 143 21.05 -14.87 -3.60
N LEU A 144 21.89 -13.88 -3.93
CA LEU A 144 21.60 -12.86 -4.94
C LEU A 144 21.35 -13.47 -6.31
N SER A 145 22.20 -14.41 -6.74
CA SER A 145 22.04 -15.11 -8.02
C SER A 145 20.73 -15.89 -8.12
N LYS A 146 20.24 -16.50 -7.01
CA LYS A 146 18.93 -17.18 -6.99
C LYS A 146 17.78 -16.18 -7.16
N TYR A 147 17.84 -15.04 -6.45
CA TYR A 147 16.82 -14.01 -6.60
C TYR A 147 16.83 -13.37 -7.99
N ASP A 148 17.99 -13.15 -8.61
CA ASP A 148 18.06 -12.64 -9.98
C ASP A 148 17.34 -13.57 -10.97
N ALA A 149 17.49 -14.89 -10.81
CA ALA A 149 16.77 -15.88 -11.60
C ALA A 149 15.25 -15.86 -11.30
N ASP A 150 14.87 -15.71 -10.03
CA ASP A 150 13.47 -15.60 -9.64
C ASP A 150 12.81 -14.31 -10.15
N TYR A 151 13.58 -13.23 -10.29
CA TYR A 151 13.13 -11.92 -10.80
C TYR A 151 13.28 -11.76 -12.31
N ASP A 152 13.56 -12.83 -13.06
CA ASP A 152 13.32 -12.85 -14.49
C ASP A 152 11.80 -12.82 -14.75
N LEU A 153 11.24 -11.61 -14.77
CA LEU A 153 9.80 -11.40 -14.94
C LEU A 153 9.35 -11.62 -16.39
N ALA A 154 10.27 -11.54 -17.37
CA ALA A 154 9.95 -11.66 -18.79
C ALA A 154 9.42 -13.04 -19.15
N VAL A 155 9.82 -14.07 -18.39
CA VAL A 155 9.37 -15.46 -18.60
C VAL A 155 8.13 -15.83 -17.79
N LYS A 156 7.64 -14.96 -16.90
CA LYS A 156 6.48 -15.26 -16.04
C LYS A 156 5.16 -14.91 -16.74
N PRO A 157 4.15 -15.80 -16.69
CA PRO A 157 2.85 -15.50 -17.27
C PRO A 157 2.15 -14.40 -16.48
N LEU A 158 1.40 -13.56 -17.19
CA LEU A 158 0.56 -12.53 -16.59
C LEU A 158 -0.86 -13.04 -16.41
N HIS A 159 -1.44 -12.75 -15.26
CA HIS A 159 -2.87 -12.96 -14.99
C HIS A 159 -3.73 -11.96 -15.77
N GLN A 160 -4.98 -12.35 -16.00
CA GLN A 160 -5.97 -11.60 -16.75
C GLN A 160 -7.24 -11.43 -15.93
N THR A 161 -7.96 -10.34 -16.22
CA THR A 161 -9.24 -10.03 -15.60
C THR A 161 -10.31 -11.03 -16.01
N HIS A 162 -11.16 -11.41 -15.05
CA HIS A 162 -12.42 -12.09 -15.32
C HIS A 162 -13.57 -11.08 -15.30
N ALA A 163 -14.22 -10.86 -16.44
CA ALA A 163 -15.30 -9.89 -16.52
C ALA A 163 -16.49 -10.28 -15.64
N VAL A 164 -16.94 -9.33 -14.83
CA VAL A 164 -18.14 -9.41 -13.99
C VAL A 164 -19.25 -8.60 -14.66
N PRO A 165 -20.43 -9.18 -14.95
CA PRO A 165 -21.53 -8.46 -15.58
C PRO A 165 -21.90 -7.17 -14.82
N LEU A 166 -22.23 -6.10 -15.56
CA LEU A 166 -22.59 -4.82 -14.95
C LEU A 166 -23.75 -4.93 -13.94
N THR A 167 -24.69 -5.85 -14.17
CA THR A 167 -25.79 -6.13 -13.25
C THR A 167 -25.27 -6.57 -11.88
N GLU A 168 -24.29 -7.47 -11.84
CA GLU A 168 -23.67 -7.96 -10.60
C GLU A 168 -22.85 -6.85 -9.93
N VAL A 169 -22.09 -6.06 -10.70
CA VAL A 169 -21.37 -4.89 -10.16
C VAL A 169 -22.32 -3.88 -9.52
N THR A 170 -23.48 -3.66 -10.15
CA THR A 170 -24.51 -2.73 -9.66
C THR A 170 -25.16 -3.25 -8.37
N GLU A 171 -25.43 -4.56 -8.30
CA GLU A 171 -25.93 -5.22 -7.09
C GLU A 171 -24.90 -5.16 -5.96
N ALA A 172 -23.64 -5.50 -6.21
CA ALA A 172 -22.56 -5.38 -5.25
C ALA A 172 -22.42 -3.94 -4.73
N GLY A 173 -22.50 -2.93 -5.60
CA GLY A 173 -22.48 -1.53 -5.21
C GLY A 173 -23.64 -1.12 -4.31
N ARG A 174 -24.84 -1.67 -4.53
CA ARG A 174 -25.99 -1.47 -3.65
C ARG A 174 -25.74 -2.09 -2.28
N ASP A 175 -25.24 -3.32 -2.25
CA ASP A 175 -24.95 -4.04 -1.01
C ASP A 175 -23.84 -3.36 -0.21
N PHE A 176 -22.80 -2.87 -0.88
CA PHE A 176 -21.77 -2.04 -0.28
C PHE A 176 -22.39 -0.83 0.46
N ILE A 177 -23.25 -0.06 -0.21
CA ILE A 177 -23.90 1.10 0.40
C ILE A 177 -24.75 0.70 1.61
N GLN A 178 -25.50 -0.41 1.50
CA GLN A 178 -26.32 -0.90 2.62
C GLN A 178 -25.44 -1.28 3.82
N ARG A 179 -24.34 -2.02 3.61
CA ARG A 179 -23.40 -2.39 4.67
C ARG A 179 -22.75 -1.17 5.30
N MET A 180 -22.34 -0.18 4.49
CA MET A 180 -21.78 1.06 4.99
C MET A 180 -22.79 1.82 5.86
N LYS A 181 -24.04 1.97 5.41
CA LYS A 181 -25.12 2.65 6.17
C LYS A 181 -25.54 1.91 7.44
N ALA A 182 -25.45 0.58 7.47
CA ALA A 182 -25.77 -0.22 8.64
C ALA A 182 -24.74 -0.07 9.77
N LYS A 183 -23.46 0.08 9.42
CA LYS A 183 -22.35 0.23 10.38
C LYS A 183 -22.08 1.68 10.79
N ASN A 184 -22.55 2.66 10.02
CA ASN A 184 -22.21 4.08 10.19
C ASN A 184 -23.45 4.96 10.40
N SER A 185 -23.27 6.18 10.91
CA SER A 185 -24.38 7.11 11.04
C SER A 185 -24.82 7.64 9.67
N SER A 186 -25.93 7.09 9.15
CA SER A 186 -26.47 7.48 7.83
C SER A 186 -26.75 8.98 7.72
N LEU A 187 -27.34 9.61 8.75
CA LEU A 187 -27.58 11.05 8.78
C LEU A 187 -26.26 11.84 8.65
N PHE A 188 -25.24 11.40 9.39
CA PHE A 188 -23.96 12.08 9.41
C PHE A 188 -23.21 11.92 8.08
N MET A 189 -23.27 10.73 7.47
CA MET A 189 -22.75 10.50 6.11
C MET A 189 -23.43 11.41 5.08
N THR A 190 -24.76 11.52 5.14
CA THR A 190 -25.51 12.42 4.25
C THR A 190 -25.08 13.87 4.43
N LEU A 191 -24.96 14.35 5.67
CA LEU A 191 -24.50 15.71 5.96
C LEU A 191 -23.08 15.98 5.44
N MET A 192 -22.17 15.00 5.58
CA MET A 192 -20.81 15.12 5.04
C MET A 192 -20.78 15.19 3.50
N GLY A 193 -21.77 14.64 2.81
CA GLY A 193 -21.92 14.75 1.36
C GLY A 193 -22.40 16.14 0.88
N LEU A 194 -23.01 16.94 1.75
CA LEU A 194 -23.58 18.25 1.41
C LEU A 194 -22.54 19.40 1.50
N PRO A 195 -22.80 20.56 0.85
CA PRO A 195 -22.00 21.76 1.05
C PRO A 195 -21.99 22.22 2.53
N PRO A 196 -20.88 22.78 3.04
CA PRO A 196 -19.61 23.05 2.34
C PRO A 196 -18.64 21.85 2.32
N LEU A 197 -18.93 20.75 3.03
CA LEU A 197 -17.98 19.65 3.25
C LEU A 197 -17.73 18.81 2.00
N ARG A 198 -18.79 18.45 1.26
CA ARG A 198 -18.74 17.66 0.01
C ARG A 198 -17.70 16.53 0.07
N TYR A 199 -17.75 15.70 1.11
CA TYR A 199 -16.77 14.65 1.36
C TYR A 199 -17.01 13.43 0.46
N PHE A 200 -18.24 12.92 0.42
CA PHE A 200 -18.66 11.80 -0.43
C PHE A 200 -19.15 12.30 -1.78
N GLN A 201 -18.22 12.76 -2.62
CA GLN A 201 -18.55 13.22 -3.97
C GLN A 201 -18.71 12.04 -4.91
N PRO A 202 -19.67 12.10 -5.84
CA PRO A 202 -19.74 11.14 -6.93
C PRO A 202 -18.52 11.28 -7.85
N PHE A 203 -18.16 10.16 -8.46
CA PHE A 203 -17.08 10.09 -9.43
C PHE A 203 -17.39 9.03 -10.49
N THR A 204 -16.70 9.15 -11.61
CA THR A 204 -16.88 8.32 -12.79
C THR A 204 -15.81 7.25 -12.86
N LEU A 205 -16.22 6.07 -13.31
CA LEU A 205 -15.40 4.88 -13.42
C LEU A 205 -15.54 4.34 -14.83
N TYR A 206 -14.43 4.06 -15.51
CA TYR A 206 -14.44 3.30 -16.76
C TYR A 206 -14.09 1.84 -16.46
N LEU A 207 -15.04 0.94 -16.75
CA LEU A 207 -14.87 -0.50 -16.64
C LEU A 207 -14.15 -1.00 -17.89
N THR A 208 -12.85 -1.26 -17.78
CA THR A 208 -11.96 -1.49 -18.92
C THR A 208 -12.32 -2.74 -19.73
N ASP A 209 -12.78 -3.79 -19.04
CA ASP A 209 -13.16 -5.08 -19.59
C ASP A 209 -14.58 -5.12 -20.17
N LEU A 210 -15.47 -4.24 -19.69
CA LEU A 210 -16.82 -4.08 -20.23
C LEU A 210 -16.94 -2.96 -21.26
N GLU A 211 -15.89 -2.14 -21.41
CA GLU A 211 -15.86 -0.92 -22.23
C GLU A 211 -17.02 0.04 -21.91
N GLN A 212 -17.33 0.20 -20.63
CA GLN A 212 -18.48 0.96 -20.15
C GLN A 212 -18.10 1.98 -19.09
N MET A 213 -18.66 3.19 -19.22
CA MET A 213 -18.54 4.22 -18.21
C MET A 213 -19.72 4.16 -17.24
N VAL A 214 -19.41 4.24 -15.95
CA VAL A 214 -20.39 4.28 -14.88
C VAL A 214 -20.07 5.44 -13.94
N ARG A 215 -21.07 5.88 -13.19
CA ARG A 215 -20.93 6.82 -12.09
C ARG A 215 -21.28 6.11 -10.80
N PHE A 216 -20.43 6.26 -9.79
CA PHE A 216 -20.73 5.81 -8.44
C PHE A 216 -21.12 7.00 -7.56
N ASP A 217 -22.20 6.83 -6.80
CA ASP A 217 -22.68 7.79 -5.81
C ASP A 217 -23.24 7.03 -4.59
N MET A 218 -22.91 7.45 -3.37
CA MET A 218 -23.37 6.79 -2.13
C MET A 218 -24.90 6.84 -1.94
N ALA A 219 -25.61 7.70 -2.67
CA ALA A 219 -27.06 7.78 -2.68
C ALA A 219 -27.69 6.86 -3.74
N SER A 220 -27.16 6.82 -4.97
CA SER A 220 -27.78 6.10 -6.10
C SER A 220 -27.08 4.81 -6.53
N GLY A 221 -25.94 4.47 -5.93
CA GLY A 221 -25.13 3.33 -6.35
C GLY A 221 -24.47 3.56 -7.71
N VAL A 222 -24.19 2.45 -8.40
CA VAL A 222 -23.61 2.43 -9.74
C VAL A 222 -24.70 2.76 -10.77
N GLN A 223 -24.44 3.73 -11.64
CA GLN A 223 -25.33 4.12 -12.73
C GLN A 223 -24.55 4.20 -14.04
N PRO A 224 -25.01 3.58 -15.14
CA PRO A 224 -24.39 3.78 -16.45
C PRO A 224 -24.44 5.25 -16.86
N VAL A 225 -23.37 5.75 -17.47
CA VAL A 225 -23.29 7.10 -18.02
C VAL A 225 -22.57 7.08 -19.37
N THR A 226 -22.78 8.11 -20.18
CA THR A 226 -22.07 8.26 -21.46
C THR A 226 -20.73 8.95 -21.25
N GLY A 227 -19.68 8.43 -21.88
CA GLY A 227 -18.36 9.04 -21.96
C GLY A 227 -17.31 8.01 -22.35
N THR A 228 -16.04 8.41 -22.33
CA THR A 228 -14.90 7.57 -22.72
C THR A 228 -13.96 7.30 -21.55
N ALA A 229 -13.02 6.38 -21.73
CA ALA A 229 -11.97 6.12 -20.75
C ALA A 229 -11.17 7.39 -20.37
N ALA A 230 -10.94 8.28 -21.33
CA ALA A 230 -10.19 9.52 -21.11
C ALA A 230 -10.95 10.53 -20.24
N ASP A 231 -12.28 10.44 -20.18
CA ASP A 231 -13.13 11.31 -19.37
C ASP A 231 -13.30 10.82 -17.93
N ALA A 232 -12.89 9.58 -17.64
CA ALA A 232 -13.16 8.94 -16.36
C ALA A 232 -12.21 9.42 -15.26
N ASP A 233 -12.78 9.63 -14.06
CA ASP A 233 -11.99 9.94 -12.88
C ASP A 233 -11.05 8.77 -12.51
N VAL A 234 -11.52 7.53 -12.70
CA VAL A 234 -10.82 6.27 -12.40
C VAL A 234 -11.10 5.22 -13.50
N GLN A 235 -10.11 4.40 -13.82
CA GLN A 235 -10.25 3.26 -14.75
C GLN A 235 -9.82 1.96 -14.03
N LEU A 236 -10.63 0.91 -14.13
CA LEU A 236 -10.33 -0.41 -13.54
C LEU A 236 -11.24 -1.47 -14.16
N ALA A 237 -10.90 -2.74 -14.00
CA ALA A 237 -11.79 -3.84 -14.38
C ALA A 237 -13.04 -3.93 -13.49
N SER A 238 -14.12 -4.46 -14.06
CA SER A 238 -15.36 -4.78 -13.35
C SER A 238 -15.12 -5.71 -12.14
N GLU A 239 -14.21 -6.67 -12.26
CA GLU A 239 -13.78 -7.57 -11.18
C GLU A 239 -13.20 -6.80 -9.98
N SER A 240 -12.26 -5.89 -10.23
CA SER A 240 -11.64 -5.06 -9.19
C SER A 240 -12.68 -4.20 -8.47
N LEU A 241 -13.62 -3.61 -9.22
CA LEU A 241 -14.69 -2.80 -8.63
C LEU A 241 -15.66 -3.66 -7.80
N ALA A 242 -16.06 -4.82 -8.30
CA ALA A 242 -16.90 -5.76 -7.56
C ALA A 242 -16.22 -6.23 -6.27
N TYR A 243 -14.91 -6.49 -6.30
CA TYR A 243 -14.13 -6.87 -5.11
C TYR A 243 -14.16 -5.77 -4.03
N VAL A 244 -13.94 -4.51 -4.44
CA VAL A 244 -14.07 -3.34 -3.54
C VAL A 244 -15.46 -3.30 -2.91
N PHE A 245 -16.50 -3.56 -3.68
CA PHE A 245 -17.87 -3.57 -3.18
C PHE A 245 -18.23 -4.78 -2.32
N ASN A 246 -17.52 -5.90 -2.42
CA ASN A 246 -17.87 -7.13 -1.69
C ASN A 246 -17.15 -7.27 -0.35
N HIS A 247 -16.01 -6.58 -0.17
CA HIS A 247 -15.18 -6.73 1.02
C HIS A 247 -14.93 -5.41 1.72
N ASP A 248 -14.99 -5.40 3.06
CA ASP A 248 -14.72 -4.17 3.82
C ASP A 248 -13.26 -3.71 3.64
N TRP A 249 -12.31 -4.62 3.41
CA TRP A 249 -10.92 -4.30 3.07
C TRP A 249 -10.66 -4.16 1.56
N GLY A 250 -11.69 -4.25 0.72
CA GLY A 250 -11.52 -4.36 -0.73
C GLY A 250 -10.78 -3.18 -1.36
N TYR A 251 -10.93 -1.98 -0.80
CA TYR A 251 -10.16 -0.80 -1.23
C TYR A 251 -8.67 -0.89 -0.88
N ASP A 252 -8.31 -1.38 0.31
CA ASP A 252 -6.90 -1.59 0.66
C ASP A 252 -6.27 -2.63 -0.27
N THR A 253 -7.02 -3.68 -0.64
CA THR A 253 -6.57 -4.66 -1.65
C THR A 253 -6.35 -4.01 -3.02
N LEU A 254 -7.23 -3.10 -3.45
CA LEU A 254 -7.08 -2.38 -4.72
C LEU A 254 -5.83 -1.48 -4.73
N GLU A 255 -5.55 -0.78 -3.63
CA GLU A 255 -4.35 0.05 -3.48
C GLU A 255 -3.07 -0.80 -3.46
N VAL A 256 -3.07 -1.94 -2.79
CA VAL A 256 -1.92 -2.86 -2.75
C VAL A 256 -1.68 -3.52 -4.11
N ASN A 257 -2.74 -3.98 -4.78
CA ASN A 257 -2.58 -4.67 -6.06
C ASN A 257 -2.37 -3.70 -7.24
N GLY A 258 -2.76 -2.43 -7.13
CA GLY A 258 -2.60 -1.42 -8.16
C GLY A 258 -3.29 -1.70 -9.49
N ARG A 259 -4.37 -2.48 -9.50
CA ARG A 259 -5.18 -2.79 -10.69
C ARG A 259 -6.18 -1.67 -11.02
N PHE A 260 -5.72 -0.43 -11.04
CA PHE A 260 -6.50 0.74 -11.45
C PHE A 260 -5.60 1.87 -11.95
N ARG A 261 -6.21 2.84 -12.61
CA ARG A 261 -5.64 4.14 -12.96
C ARG A 261 -6.56 5.23 -12.44
N ALA A 262 -6.00 6.38 -12.07
CA ALA A 262 -6.81 7.47 -11.57
C ALA A 262 -6.20 8.83 -11.91
N THR A 263 -7.08 9.80 -12.14
CA THR A 263 -6.70 11.20 -12.05
C THR A 263 -6.45 11.58 -10.58
N PRO A 264 -5.68 12.62 -10.27
CA PRO A 264 -5.45 13.03 -8.88
C PRO A 264 -6.75 13.32 -8.10
N GLU A 265 -7.70 14.02 -8.72
CA GLU A 265 -9.00 14.30 -8.09
C GLU A 265 -9.88 13.05 -8.03
N GLY A 266 -9.80 12.15 -9.02
CA GLY A 266 -10.49 10.87 -9.02
C GLY A 266 -10.03 9.95 -7.89
N HIS A 267 -8.71 9.80 -7.71
CA HIS A 267 -8.11 9.05 -6.61
C HIS A 267 -8.57 9.59 -5.27
N LYS A 268 -8.51 10.91 -5.07
CA LYS A 268 -8.98 11.57 -3.85
C LYS A 268 -10.46 11.32 -3.55
N ARG A 269 -11.35 11.34 -4.56
CA ARG A 269 -12.77 11.00 -4.39
C ARG A 269 -12.97 9.52 -4.06
N MET A 270 -12.21 8.64 -4.72
CA MET A 270 -12.20 7.20 -4.47
C MET A 270 -11.76 6.90 -3.03
N VAL A 271 -10.63 7.44 -2.57
CA VAL A 271 -10.14 7.32 -1.19
C VAL A 271 -11.21 7.74 -0.19
N LYS A 272 -11.75 8.96 -0.33
CA LYS A 272 -12.77 9.48 0.60
C LYS A 272 -14.01 8.59 0.69
N THR A 273 -14.37 7.95 -0.42
CA THR A 273 -15.58 7.14 -0.50
C THR A 273 -15.34 5.72 0.01
N PHE A 274 -14.32 5.04 -0.49
CA PHE A 274 -14.10 3.63 -0.21
C PHE A 274 -13.28 3.37 1.06
N PHE A 275 -12.58 4.37 1.62
CA PHE A 275 -11.89 4.23 2.91
C PHE A 275 -12.85 3.95 4.09
N LEU A 276 -14.15 4.15 3.91
CA LEU A 276 -15.16 3.78 4.89
C LEU A 276 -15.17 2.26 5.16
N GLY A 277 -14.90 1.43 4.15
CA GLY A 277 -14.76 -0.02 4.32
C GLY A 277 -13.63 -0.38 5.28
N PRO A 278 -12.37 -0.02 4.98
CA PRO A 278 -11.23 -0.26 5.86
C PRO A 278 -11.41 0.28 7.27
N LEU A 279 -12.04 1.45 7.40
CA LEU A 279 -12.38 2.02 8.71
C LEU A 279 -13.28 1.04 9.51
N ASN A 280 -14.39 0.60 8.91
CA ASN A 280 -15.30 -0.37 9.50
C ASN A 280 -14.63 -1.71 9.84
N ASN A 281 -13.72 -2.18 8.98
CA ASN A 281 -12.97 -3.42 9.18
C ASN A 281 -12.13 -3.38 10.47
N THR A 282 -11.66 -2.21 10.86
CA THR A 282 -10.88 -2.01 12.11
C THR A 282 -11.75 -1.79 13.35
N GLY A 283 -13.07 -2.04 13.26
CA GLY A 283 -14.02 -1.83 14.35
C GLY A 283 -14.30 -0.36 14.63
N ARG A 284 -13.98 0.53 13.69
CA ARG A 284 -14.23 1.98 13.80
C ARG A 284 -15.33 2.37 12.86
N TYR A 285 -16.18 3.28 13.32
CA TYR A 285 -17.38 3.65 12.60
C TYR A 285 -17.53 5.16 12.58
N LEU A 286 -18.01 5.70 11.47
CA LEU A 286 -18.26 7.11 11.27
C LEU A 286 -19.52 7.52 12.04
N HIS A 287 -19.31 7.95 13.28
CA HIS A 287 -20.31 8.58 14.14
C HIS A 287 -19.93 10.03 14.46
N PRO A 288 -20.89 10.89 14.86
CA PRO A 288 -20.55 12.23 15.33
C PRO A 288 -19.53 12.21 16.48
N LYS A 289 -19.59 11.19 17.35
CA LYS A 289 -18.69 11.04 18.51
C LYS A 289 -17.24 10.71 18.10
N THR A 290 -17.01 10.00 17.01
CA THR A 290 -15.65 9.66 16.55
C THR A 290 -14.85 10.88 16.06
N LEU A 291 -15.50 11.97 15.65
CA LEU A 291 -14.81 13.22 15.35
C LEU A 291 -14.23 13.91 16.58
N PHE A 292 -14.72 13.58 17.77
CA PHE A 292 -14.23 14.15 19.03
C PHE A 292 -13.22 13.23 19.72
N GLU A 293 -12.87 12.09 19.13
CA GLU A 293 -11.81 11.22 19.64
C GLU A 293 -10.44 11.81 19.25
N PRO A 294 -9.59 12.18 20.23
CA PRO A 294 -8.28 12.77 19.95
C PRO A 294 -7.38 11.86 19.12
N SER A 295 -7.52 10.54 19.28
CA SER A 295 -6.85 9.49 18.52
C SER A 295 -7.23 9.47 17.04
N PHE A 296 -8.47 9.84 16.70
CA PHE A 296 -8.99 9.88 15.34
C PHE A 296 -8.53 11.16 14.63
N LEU A 297 -8.68 12.33 15.27
CA LEU A 297 -8.27 13.62 14.70
C LEU A 297 -6.77 13.68 14.39
N ARG A 298 -5.93 13.22 15.32
CA ARG A 298 -4.46 13.22 15.16
C ARG A 298 -4.00 12.36 13.98
N ARG A 299 -4.75 11.29 13.66
CA ARG A 299 -4.42 10.34 12.58
C ARG A 299 -5.06 10.70 11.24
N ALA A 300 -6.31 11.18 11.25
CA ALA A 300 -6.99 11.69 10.06
C ALA A 300 -6.21 12.87 9.44
N TRP A 301 -5.64 13.74 10.27
CA TRP A 301 -4.75 14.81 9.82
C TRP A 301 -3.43 14.30 9.21
N GLY A 302 -2.84 13.23 9.74
CA GLY A 302 -1.65 12.61 9.14
C GLY A 302 -1.91 12.02 7.75
N LYS A 303 -3.06 11.35 7.57
CA LYS A 303 -3.44 10.72 6.31
C LYS A 303 -3.87 11.72 5.23
N LEU A 304 -4.53 12.82 5.61
CA LEU A 304 -4.86 13.91 4.68
C LEU A 304 -3.61 14.66 4.18
N ARG A 305 -2.52 14.65 4.95
CA ARG A 305 -1.21 15.20 4.54
C ARG A 305 -0.43 14.31 3.59
N SER A 306 -0.62 12.99 3.65
CA SER A 306 0.03 12.03 2.74
C SER A 306 -0.75 11.80 1.44
N LEU A 307 -1.88 12.48 1.26
CA LEU A 307 -2.79 12.40 0.11
C LEU A 307 -2.91 13.75 -0.62
N GLY A 308 -1.92 14.62 -0.44
CA GLY A 308 -1.82 15.94 -1.05
C GLY A 308 -0.42 16.24 -1.52
#